data_AF-A0A7L3EZN5-F1
#
_entry.id   AF-A0A7L3EZN5-F1
#
_cell.length_a   1.000
_cell.length_b   1.000
_cell.length_c   1.000
_cell.angle_alpha   90.00
_cell.angle_beta   90.00
_cell.angle_gamma   90.00
#
_symmetry.space_group_name_H-M   'P 1'
#
loop_
_entity.id
_entity.type
_entity.pdbx_description
1 polymer ?
#
loop_
_entity_poly.entity_id
_entity_poly.type
_entity_poly.pdbx_seq_one_letter_code
_entity_poly.pdbx_strand_id
1 'polypeptide(L)'
;QELRSGCFWRGVLAEASATLIFVGVVLGASAAPGPLAPALAGGLVAGVLACTLGAPQANPALTLALLCTRKMGALRGAAGLLAQCAGAVLASTAARLALPDDTSLVTRVSAAGTAGQALAWETFATFQLALAAFAATDRATPQAGWVLGSAVAAGALAA
;
A
#
# COMPACT_ATOMS: atom_id res chain seq x y z
N GLN A 1 13.95 21.54 -12.59
CA GLN A 1 12.80 21.61 -13.53
C GLN A 1 11.69 20.63 -13.14
N GLU A 2 11.98 19.40 -12.71
CA GLU A 2 10.94 18.44 -12.30
C GLU A 2 10.00 18.92 -11.17
N LEU A 3 10.52 19.57 -10.12
CA LEU A 3 9.72 20.09 -9.01
C LEU A 3 8.73 21.22 -9.40
N ARG A 4 8.93 21.86 -10.56
CA ARG A 4 8.04 22.88 -11.11
C ARG A 4 6.98 22.30 -12.05
N SER A 5 7.02 21.01 -12.34
CA SER A 5 6.06 20.35 -13.22
C SER A 5 4.75 20.06 -12.50
N GLY A 6 3.62 20.46 -13.07
CA GLY A 6 2.30 20.10 -12.55
C GLY A 6 2.07 18.58 -12.55
N CYS A 7 2.67 17.83 -13.48
CA CYS A 7 2.59 16.38 -13.51
C CYS A 7 3.29 15.73 -12.30
N PHE A 8 4.38 16.33 -11.82
CA PHE A 8 5.08 15.86 -10.62
C PHE A 8 4.17 15.98 -9.39
N TRP A 9 3.60 17.16 -9.14
CA TRP A 9 2.72 17.40 -8.00
C TRP A 9 1.41 16.61 -8.08
N ARG A 10 0.86 16.41 -9.28
CA ARG A 10 -0.28 15.50 -9.48
C ARG A 10 0.07 14.06 -9.09
N GLY A 11 1.27 13.59 -9.42
CA GLY A 11 1.75 12.27 -9.00
C GLY A 11 1.92 12.17 -7.48
N VAL A 12 2.53 13.17 -6.85
CA VAL A 12 2.70 13.23 -5.39
C VAL A 12 1.34 13.24 -4.66
N LEU A 13 0.38 14.02 -5.16
CA LEU A 13 -0.97 14.07 -4.59
C LEU A 13 -1.73 12.76 -4.81
N ALA A 14 -1.50 12.07 -5.94
CA ALA A 14 -2.06 10.75 -6.19
C ALA A 14 -1.50 9.72 -5.20
N GLU A 15 -0.19 9.72 -4.91
CA GLU A 15 0.42 8.86 -3.89
C GLU A 15 -0.16 9.12 -2.48
N ALA A 16 -0.27 10.40 -2.10
CA ALA A 16 -0.85 10.78 -0.81
C ALA A 16 -2.31 10.33 -0.67
N SER A 17 -3.13 10.64 -1.68
CA SER A 17 -4.56 10.29 -1.70
C SER A 17 -4.77 8.78 -1.72
N ALA A 18 -4.01 8.05 -2.54
CA ALA A 18 -4.09 6.61 -2.62
C ALA A 18 -3.73 5.95 -1.29
N THR A 19 -2.65 6.40 -0.64
CA THR A 19 -2.23 5.85 0.65
C THR A 19 -3.23 6.17 1.75
N LEU A 20 -3.78 7.40 1.76
CA LEU A 20 -4.81 7.80 2.71
C LEU A 20 -6.07 6.93 2.59
N ILE A 21 -6.56 6.71 1.37
CA ILE A 21 -7.73 5.87 1.11
C ILE A 21 -7.44 4.41 1.46
N PHE A 22 -6.29 3.88 1.03
CA PHE A 22 -5.88 2.50 1.28
C PHE A 22 -5.82 2.21 2.78
N VAL A 23 -5.07 3.01 3.54
CA VAL A 23 -4.90 2.83 4.99
C VAL A 23 -6.23 3.00 5.71
N GLY A 24 -7.03 4.01 5.35
CA GLY A 24 -8.33 4.24 5.97
C GLY A 24 -9.29 3.05 5.80
N VAL A 25 -9.36 2.48 4.60
CA VAL A 25 -10.21 1.31 4.30
C VAL A 25 -9.71 0.06 5.05
N VAL A 26 -8.40 -0.21 5.05
CA VAL A 26 -7.83 -1.37 5.74
C VAL A 26 -8.02 -1.28 7.25
N LEU A 27 -7.79 -0.11 7.86
CA LEU A 27 -8.01 0.09 9.29
C LEU A 27 -9.49 -0.05 9.67
N GLY A 28 -10.39 0.53 8.87
CA GLY A 28 -11.84 0.37 9.08
C GLY A 28 -12.28 -1.09 8.98
N ALA A 29 -11.76 -1.84 8.01
CA ALA A 29 -12.04 -3.27 7.86
C ALA A 29 -11.42 -4.12 8.98
N SER A 30 -10.29 -3.68 9.56
CA SER A 30 -9.62 -4.35 10.68
C SER A 30 -10.38 -4.23 12.01
N ALA A 31 -11.45 -3.41 12.06
CA ALA A 31 -12.37 -3.39 13.20
C ALA A 31 -13.24 -4.66 13.26
N ALA A 32 -13.39 -5.37 12.14
CA ALA A 32 -14.05 -6.67 12.12
C ALA A 32 -13.09 -7.78 12.59
N PRO A 33 -13.58 -8.82 13.29
CA PRO A 33 -12.73 -9.91 13.74
C PRO A 33 -12.22 -10.75 12.57
N GLY A 34 -10.92 -11.08 12.62
CA GLY A 34 -10.25 -12.00 11.71
C GLY A 34 -9.57 -11.33 10.50
N PRO A 35 -8.70 -12.07 9.79
CA PRO A 35 -7.82 -11.51 8.76
C PRO A 35 -8.50 -11.31 7.39
N LEU A 36 -9.64 -11.97 7.17
CA LEU A 36 -10.31 -11.97 5.86
C LEU A 36 -10.82 -10.59 5.44
N ALA A 37 -11.45 -9.85 6.37
CA ALA A 37 -12.01 -8.54 6.08
C ALA A 37 -10.94 -7.52 5.65
N PRO A 38 -9.85 -7.30 6.42
CA PRO A 38 -8.79 -6.37 5.99
C PRO A 38 -8.04 -6.85 4.75
N ALA A 39 -7.83 -8.16 4.57
CA ALA A 39 -7.16 -8.68 3.37
C ALA A 39 -7.97 -8.43 2.10
N LEU A 40 -9.28 -8.72 2.11
CA LEU A 40 -10.16 -8.46 0.97
C LEU A 40 -10.34 -6.96 0.73
N ALA A 41 -10.54 -6.17 1.78
CA ALA A 41 -10.68 -4.72 1.67
C ALA A 41 -9.41 -4.09 1.09
N GLY A 42 -8.23 -4.49 1.59
CA GLY A 42 -6.93 -4.05 1.09
C GLY A 42 -6.70 -4.43 -0.38
N GLY A 43 -7.02 -5.66 -0.77
CA GLY A 43 -6.88 -6.09 -2.16
C GLY A 43 -7.82 -5.36 -3.11
N LEU A 44 -9.11 -5.23 -2.75
CA LEU A 44 -10.10 -4.54 -3.58
C LEU A 44 -9.75 -3.05 -3.72
N VAL A 45 -9.42 -2.37 -2.62
CA VAL A 45 -9.09 -0.95 -2.67
C VAL A 45 -7.79 -0.70 -3.43
N ALA A 46 -6.76 -1.55 -3.27
CA ALA A 46 -5.53 -1.46 -4.06
C ALA A 46 -5.80 -1.60 -5.57
N GLY A 47 -6.63 -2.57 -5.96
CA GLY A 47 -7.00 -2.77 -7.37
C GLY A 47 -7.79 -1.61 -7.95
N VAL A 48 -8.75 -1.06 -7.21
CA VAL A 48 -9.53 0.12 -7.62
C VAL A 48 -8.65 1.36 -7.73
N LEU A 49 -7.79 1.61 -6.75
CA LEU A 49 -6.85 2.75 -6.78
C LEU A 49 -5.88 2.61 -7.96
N ALA A 50 -5.41 1.40 -8.25
CA ALA A 50 -4.56 1.16 -9.41
C ALA A 50 -5.26 1.46 -10.74
N CYS A 51 -6.56 1.14 -10.86
CA CYS A 51 -7.34 1.44 -12.07
C CYS A 51 -7.68 2.93 -12.21
N THR A 52 -7.98 3.61 -11.10
CA THR A 52 -8.51 4.99 -11.10
C THR A 52 -7.42 6.06 -11.08
N LEU A 53 -6.32 5.82 -10.39
CA LEU A 53 -5.22 6.78 -10.21
C LEU A 53 -3.98 6.45 -11.04
N GLY A 54 -4.02 5.38 -11.86
CA GLY A 54 -2.92 4.99 -12.74
C GLY A 54 -1.78 4.29 -11.99
N ALA A 55 -2.11 3.30 -11.16
CA ALA A 55 -1.18 2.48 -10.38
C ALA A 55 -0.21 3.30 -9.49
N PRO A 56 -0.73 4.12 -8.56
CA PRO A 56 0.11 4.71 -7.52
C PRO A 56 0.77 3.59 -6.71
N GLN A 57 2.00 3.82 -6.25
CA GLN A 57 2.71 2.81 -5.49
C GLN A 57 2.03 2.55 -4.14
N ALA A 58 1.59 3.62 -3.46
CA ALA A 58 0.91 3.60 -2.15
C ALA A 58 1.59 2.68 -1.10
N ASN A 59 2.88 2.38 -1.30
CA ASN A 59 3.64 1.41 -0.56
C ASN A 59 5.13 1.81 -0.63
N PRO A 60 5.71 2.20 0.52
CA PRO A 60 7.12 2.61 0.58
C PRO A 60 8.10 1.54 0.09
N ALA A 61 7.84 0.26 0.34
CA ALA A 61 8.70 -0.84 -0.10
C ALA A 61 8.70 -0.97 -1.63
N LEU A 62 7.55 -0.76 -2.27
CA LEU A 62 7.45 -0.79 -3.73
C LEU A 62 8.16 0.42 -4.35
N THR A 63 8.00 1.62 -3.77
CA THR A 63 8.73 2.82 -4.21
C THR A 63 10.25 2.63 -4.06
N LEU A 64 10.71 2.06 -2.94
CA LEU A 64 12.12 1.72 -2.75
C LEU A 64 12.61 0.68 -3.76
N ALA A 65 11.82 -0.35 -4.07
CA ALA A 65 12.17 -1.32 -5.10
C ALA A 65 12.35 -0.67 -6.49
N LEU A 66 11.49 0.31 -6.84
CA LEU A 66 11.62 1.07 -8.08
C LEU A 66 12.85 2.00 -8.09
N LEU A 67 13.23 2.56 -6.94
CA LEU A 67 14.47 3.33 -6.78
C LEU A 67 15.71 2.44 -6.92
N CYS A 68 15.73 1.29 -6.24
CA CYS A 68 16.84 0.33 -6.32
C CYS A 68 17.04 -0.23 -7.73
N THR A 69 15.94 -0.45 -8.47
CA THR A 69 15.98 -0.88 -9.88
C THR A 69 16.18 0.26 -10.88
N ARG A 70 16.38 1.50 -10.42
CA ARG A 70 16.53 2.72 -11.24
C ARG A 70 15.38 2.97 -12.22
N LYS A 71 14.19 2.43 -11.95
CA LYS A 71 12.98 2.67 -12.74
C LYS A 71 12.25 3.96 -12.33
N MET A 72 12.70 4.61 -11.25
CA MET A 72 12.15 5.87 -10.76
C MET A 72 13.28 6.84 -10.40
N GLY A 73 13.10 8.13 -10.72
CA GLY A 73 14.03 9.18 -10.32
C GLY A 73 14.04 9.39 -8.81
N ALA A 74 15.22 9.67 -8.25
CA ALA A 74 15.42 9.81 -6.80
C ALA A 74 14.51 10.87 -6.14
N LEU A 75 14.34 12.03 -6.79
CA LEU A 75 13.47 13.11 -6.29
C LEU A 75 11.99 12.69 -6.24
N ARG A 76 11.52 12.00 -7.28
CA ARG A 76 10.13 11.50 -7.33
C ARG A 76 9.91 10.40 -6.30
N GLY A 77 10.86 9.50 -6.13
CA GLY A 77 10.77 8.46 -5.10
C GLY A 77 10.78 9.05 -3.69
N ALA A 78 11.65 10.02 -3.40
CA ALA A 78 11.68 10.69 -2.11
C ALA A 78 10.36 11.45 -1.81
N ALA A 79 9.85 12.22 -2.77
CA ALA A 79 8.57 12.91 -2.62
C ALA A 79 7.38 11.94 -2.48
N GLY A 80 7.40 10.83 -3.23
CA GLY A 80 6.41 9.75 -3.11
C GLY A 80 6.42 9.10 -1.73
N LEU A 81 7.61 8.78 -1.18
CA LEU A 81 7.76 8.24 0.17
C LEU A 81 7.19 9.19 1.22
N LEU A 82 7.51 10.48 1.14
CA LEU A 82 6.97 11.48 2.07
C LEU A 82 5.44 11.60 1.95
N ALA A 83 4.91 11.58 0.73
CA ALA A 83 3.48 11.64 0.47
C ALA A 83 2.73 10.40 1.01
N GLN A 84 3.29 9.20 0.82
CA GLN A 84 2.74 7.96 1.35
C GLN A 84 2.73 7.98 2.88
N CYS A 85 3.85 8.34 3.51
CA CYS A 85 3.92 8.47 4.96
C CYS A 85 2.91 9.49 5.51
N ALA A 86 2.80 10.66 4.85
CA ALA A 86 1.81 11.68 5.25
C ALA A 86 0.37 11.17 5.12
N GLY A 87 0.03 10.51 4.00
CA GLY A 87 -1.29 9.92 3.78
C GLY A 87 -1.64 8.86 4.81
N ALA A 88 -0.68 7.97 5.14
CA ALA A 88 -0.86 6.94 6.16
C ALA A 88 -1.07 7.55 7.56
N VAL A 89 -0.25 8.52 7.97
CA VAL A 89 -0.39 9.19 9.27
C VAL A 89 -1.74 9.90 9.39
N LEU A 90 -2.17 10.60 8.34
CA LEU A 90 -3.48 11.26 8.32
C LEU A 90 -4.63 10.25 8.44
N ALA A 91 -4.58 9.15 7.69
CA ALA A 91 -5.59 8.09 7.75
C ALA A 91 -5.63 7.42 9.13
N SER A 92 -4.49 7.06 9.71
CA SER A 92 -4.41 6.50 11.06
C SER A 92 -4.91 7.48 12.11
N THR A 93 -4.58 8.77 12.00
CA THR A 93 -5.08 9.80 12.93
C THR A 93 -6.59 9.95 12.84
N ALA A 94 -7.14 9.97 11.62
CA ALA A 94 -8.59 10.02 11.42
C ALA A 94 -9.29 8.77 11.98
N ALA A 95 -8.72 7.59 11.75
CA ALA A 95 -9.23 6.33 12.30
C ALA A 95 -9.26 6.37 13.84
N ARG A 96 -8.19 6.86 14.47
CA ARG A 96 -8.12 7.02 15.94
C ARG A 96 -9.14 7.98 16.53
N LEU A 97 -9.62 8.95 15.76
CA LEU A 97 -10.66 9.87 16.19
C LEU A 97 -12.07 9.33 15.97
N ALA A 98 -12.22 8.38 15.04
CA ALA A 98 -13.51 7.85 14.60
C ALA A 98 -13.86 6.50 15.23
N LEU A 99 -12.87 5.66 15.58
CA LEU A 99 -13.09 4.34 16.15
C LEU A 99 -13.11 4.40 17.69
N PRO A 100 -14.06 3.70 18.34
CA PRO A 100 -14.17 3.69 19.80
C PRO A 100 -13.08 2.85 20.49
N ASP A 101 -12.49 1.88 19.80
CA ASP A 101 -11.42 1.01 20.30
C ASP A 101 -10.23 0.98 19.34
N ASP A 102 -9.17 1.72 19.69
CA ASP A 102 -7.94 1.84 18.88
C ASP A 102 -6.93 0.71 19.12
N THR A 103 -7.14 -0.10 20.16
CA THR A 103 -6.07 -0.95 20.69
C THR A 103 -5.67 -2.09 19.75
N SER A 104 -6.52 -2.49 18.80
CA SER A 104 -6.23 -3.57 17.84
C SER A 104 -5.81 -3.10 16.43
N LEU A 105 -5.69 -1.78 16.20
CA LEU A 105 -5.45 -1.22 14.85
C LEU A 105 -3.98 -1.17 14.44
N VAL A 106 -3.06 -1.59 15.32
CA VAL A 106 -1.62 -1.64 15.06
C VAL A 106 -1.24 -3.05 14.65
N THR A 107 -0.45 -3.20 13.58
CA THR A 107 0.13 -4.49 13.18
C THR A 107 0.97 -5.05 14.32
N ARG A 108 0.68 -6.29 14.72
CA ARG A 108 1.37 -6.99 15.81
C ARG A 108 1.86 -8.34 15.33
N VAL A 109 3.02 -8.75 15.85
CA VAL A 109 3.48 -10.12 15.71
C VAL A 109 2.49 -11.04 16.45
N SER A 110 2.06 -12.11 15.80
CA SER A 110 1.20 -13.12 16.42
C SER A 110 1.86 -13.65 17.70
N ALA A 111 1.06 -13.83 18.76
CA ALA A 111 1.53 -14.34 20.05
C ALA A 111 2.19 -15.73 19.97
N ALA A 112 1.93 -16.48 18.88
CA ALA A 112 2.48 -17.80 18.64
C ALA A 112 3.78 -17.80 17.80
N GLY A 113 4.20 -16.65 17.25
CA GLY A 113 5.31 -16.55 16.31
C GLY A 113 6.49 -15.75 16.85
N THR A 114 7.67 -16.01 16.29
CA THR A 114 8.87 -15.17 16.53
C THR A 114 8.89 -13.97 15.58
N ALA A 115 9.58 -12.89 15.99
CA ALA A 115 9.78 -11.73 15.13
C ALA A 115 10.48 -12.08 13.79
N GLY A 116 11.37 -13.07 13.79
CA GLY A 116 12.04 -13.55 12.57
C GLY A 116 11.08 -14.23 11.59
N GLN A 117 10.11 -15.00 12.08
CA GLN A 117 9.08 -15.62 11.24
C GLN A 117 8.15 -14.56 10.64
N ALA A 118 7.71 -13.59 11.45
CA ALA A 118 6.90 -12.47 10.95
C ALA A 118 7.65 -11.68 9.86
N LEU A 119 8.93 -11.36 10.09
CA LEU A 119 9.77 -10.70 9.09
C LEU A 119 9.89 -11.50 7.80
N ALA A 120 10.05 -12.83 7.89
CA ALA A 120 10.13 -13.70 6.72
C ALA A 120 8.83 -13.68 5.90
N TRP A 121 7.67 -13.72 6.56
CA TRP A 121 6.39 -13.64 5.87
C TRP A 121 6.14 -12.28 5.23
N GLU A 122 6.43 -11.20 5.94
CA GLU A 122 6.31 -9.84 5.40
C GLU A 122 7.24 -9.62 4.20
N THR A 123 8.45 -10.17 4.26
CA THR A 123 9.40 -10.13 3.14
C THR A 123 8.85 -10.89 1.93
N PHE A 124 8.32 -12.09 2.13
CA PHE A 124 7.73 -12.90 1.06
C PHE A 124 6.48 -12.23 0.45
N ALA A 125 5.58 -11.72 1.30
CA ALA A 125 4.37 -11.00 0.88
C ALA A 125 4.72 -9.74 0.09
N THR A 126 5.75 -8.99 0.51
CA THR A 126 6.21 -7.80 -0.23
C THR A 126 6.91 -8.18 -1.53
N PHE A 127 7.69 -9.26 -1.54
CA PHE A 127 8.38 -9.74 -2.74
C PHE A 127 7.39 -10.16 -3.84
N GLN A 128 6.35 -10.94 -3.51
CA GLN A 128 5.34 -11.33 -4.49
C GLN A 128 4.55 -10.12 -5.01
N LEU A 129 4.29 -9.11 -4.17
CA LEU A 129 3.64 -7.87 -4.58
C LEU A 129 4.52 -7.09 -5.56
N ALA A 130 5.82 -7.00 -5.30
CA ALA A 130 6.77 -6.35 -6.19
C ALA A 130 6.82 -7.08 -7.55
N LEU A 131 6.88 -8.42 -7.56
CA LEU A 131 6.80 -9.20 -8.80
C LEU A 131 5.50 -8.95 -9.56
N ALA A 132 4.36 -8.95 -8.85
CA ALA A 132 3.06 -8.66 -9.45
C ALA A 132 3.02 -7.25 -10.05
N ALA A 133 3.60 -6.26 -9.38
CA ALA A 133 3.69 -4.89 -9.87
C ALA A 133 4.57 -4.79 -11.14
N PHE A 134 5.72 -5.47 -11.16
CA PHE A 134 6.56 -5.53 -12.36
C PHE A 134 5.91 -6.30 -13.51
N ALA A 135 5.12 -7.34 -13.23
CA ALA A 135 4.39 -8.08 -14.26
C ALA A 135 3.15 -7.32 -14.78
N ALA A 136 2.59 -6.42 -13.96
CA ALA A 136 1.40 -5.66 -14.29
C ALA A 136 1.69 -4.43 -15.17
N THR A 137 2.95 -3.97 -15.28
CA THR A 137 3.29 -2.77 -16.07
C THR A 137 2.94 -2.88 -17.55
N ASP A 138 2.94 -4.09 -18.11
CA ASP A 138 2.65 -4.32 -19.53
C ASP A 138 1.16 -4.65 -19.79
N ARG A 139 0.33 -4.69 -18.75
CA ARG A 139 -1.09 -5.04 -18.86
C ARG A 139 -1.98 -3.81 -18.93
N ALA A 140 -3.06 -3.92 -19.71
CA ALA A 140 -4.09 -2.88 -19.74
C ALA A 140 -4.84 -2.81 -18.40
N THR A 141 -5.25 -1.62 -18.00
CA THR A 141 -6.31 -1.44 -17.00
C THR A 141 -7.62 -1.98 -17.56
N PRO A 142 -8.42 -2.77 -16.82
CA PRO A 142 -8.34 -3.00 -15.37
C PRO A 142 -7.53 -4.24 -14.94
N GLN A 143 -7.00 -5.04 -15.87
CA GLN A 143 -6.32 -6.30 -15.56
C GLN A 143 -5.10 -6.09 -14.64
N ALA A 144 -4.30 -5.06 -14.91
CA ALA A 144 -3.18 -4.66 -14.07
C ALA A 144 -3.60 -4.39 -12.61
N GLY A 145 -4.72 -3.69 -12.41
CA GLY A 145 -5.24 -3.37 -11.09
C GLY A 145 -5.70 -4.61 -10.33
N TRP A 146 -6.41 -5.53 -10.98
CA TRP A 146 -6.84 -6.78 -10.34
C TRP A 146 -5.67 -7.68 -9.94
N VAL A 147 -4.59 -7.68 -10.71
CA VAL A 147 -3.36 -8.43 -10.38
C VAL A 147 -2.67 -7.85 -9.15
N LEU A 148 -2.59 -6.52 -9.06
CA LEU A 148 -2.05 -5.85 -7.87
C LEU A 148 -2.93 -6.08 -6.65
N GLY A 149 -4.25 -5.96 -6.80
CA GLY A 149 -5.21 -6.17 -5.72
C GLY A 149 -5.20 -7.61 -5.20
N SER A 150 -5.15 -8.60 -6.08
CA SER A 150 -5.07 -10.01 -5.67
C SER A 150 -3.74 -10.32 -4.97
N ALA A 151 -2.63 -9.72 -5.41
CA ALA A 151 -1.34 -9.84 -4.74
C ALA A 151 -1.37 -9.23 -3.33
N VAL A 152 -2.02 -8.08 -3.14
CA VAL A 152 -2.20 -7.47 -1.81
C VAL A 152 -3.04 -8.38 -0.91
N ALA A 153 -4.18 -8.88 -1.39
CA ALA A 153 -5.03 -9.79 -0.61
C ALA A 153 -4.29 -11.09 -0.25
N ALA A 154 -3.56 -11.67 -1.20
CA ALA A 154 -2.79 -12.89 -0.97
C ALA A 154 -1.69 -12.69 0.09
N GLY A 155 -0.96 -11.56 0.01
CA GLY A 155 0.05 -11.20 1.01
C GLY A 155 -0.54 -11.03 2.41
N ALA A 156 -1.67 -10.33 2.51
CA ALA A 156 -2.35 -10.08 3.78
C ALA A 156 -2.95 -11.35 4.42
N LEU A 157 -3.25 -12.39 3.63
CA LEU A 157 -3.71 -13.68 4.15
C LEU A 157 -2.56 -14.62 4.54
N ALA A 158 -1.35 -14.36 4.04
CA ALA A 158 -0.16 -15.17 4.31
C ALA A 158 0.60 -14.71 5.56
N ALA A 159 0.50 -13.42 5.92
CA ALA A 159 1.10 -12.81 7.10
C ALA A 159 0.24 -13.02 8.36
#